data_AF-A0A441I727-F1
#
_entry.id   AF-A0A441I727-F1
#
_cell.length_a   1.000
_cell.length_b   1.000
_cell.length_c   1.000
_cell.angle_alpha   90.00
_cell.angle_beta   90.00
_cell.angle_gamma   90.00
#
_symmetry.space_group_name_H-M   'P 1'
#
loop_
_entity.id
_entity.type
_entity.pdbx_description
1 polymer ?
#
loop_
_entity_poly.entity_id
_entity_poly.type
_entity_poly.pdbx_seq_one_letter_code
_entity_poly.pdbx_strand_id
1 'polypeptide(L)'
;MENRGERRQRVLKGAAIINGITNSEISCTIRNQNNGGAELKVAVEARVPERFVLYVPTDGVAYQSVLRWRRNDRVGVQFTGTLPKPRLHYG
;
A
#
# COMPACT_ATOMS: atom_id res chain seq x y z
N MET A 1 -15.94 14.85 23.49
CA MET A 1 -14.58 14.33 23.29
C MET A 1 -14.64 13.29 22.19
N GLU A 2 -14.15 13.66 21.03
CA GLU A 2 -14.28 12.90 19.79
C GLU A 2 -13.50 11.59 19.90
N ASN A 3 -14.19 10.46 19.79
CA ASN A 3 -13.56 9.16 19.60
C ASN A 3 -12.89 9.15 18.22
N ARG A 4 -11.65 9.67 18.15
CA ARG A 4 -10.71 9.46 17.04
C ARG A 4 -10.21 8.01 17.02
N GLY A 5 -11.14 7.06 17.13
CA GLY A 5 -10.90 5.67 16.80
C GLY A 5 -10.77 5.61 15.29
N GLU A 6 -9.54 5.76 14.82
CA GLU A 6 -9.15 5.51 13.43
C GLU A 6 -9.94 4.31 12.92
N ARG A 7 -10.80 4.56 11.93
CA ARG A 7 -11.74 3.60 11.37
C ARG A 7 -10.91 2.53 10.64
N ARG A 8 -10.32 1.59 11.39
CA ARG A 8 -9.58 0.43 10.90
C ARG A 8 -10.59 -0.46 10.18
N GLN A 9 -10.94 -0.09 8.96
CA GLN A 9 -11.72 -0.94 8.08
C GLN A 9 -10.86 -2.17 7.79
N ARG A 10 -11.24 -3.31 8.35
CA ARG A 10 -10.70 -4.62 7.95
C ARG A 10 -11.24 -4.92 6.57
N VAL A 11 -10.53 -4.46 5.55
CA VAL A 11 -10.90 -4.66 4.15
C VAL A 11 -9.81 -5.48 3.51
N LEU A 12 -10.15 -6.66 2.99
CA LEU A 12 -9.27 -7.42 2.11
C LEU A 12 -9.24 -6.72 0.75
N LYS A 13 -8.58 -5.55 0.68
CA LYS A 13 -8.42 -4.82 -0.58
C LYS A 13 -7.22 -5.40 -1.30
N GLY A 14 -7.44 -5.89 -2.51
CA GLY A 14 -6.35 -6.08 -3.46
C GLY A 14 -5.68 -4.72 -3.69
N ALA A 15 -4.36 -4.70 -3.58
CA ALA A 15 -3.54 -3.53 -3.83
C ALA A 15 -2.31 -3.97 -4.63
N ALA A 16 -1.68 -3.01 -5.31
CA ALA A 16 -0.49 -3.24 -6.10
C ALA A 16 0.61 -2.30 -5.63
N ILE A 17 1.78 -2.85 -5.34
CA ILE A 17 2.98 -2.04 -5.10
C ILE A 17 3.60 -1.75 -6.46
N ILE A 18 3.58 -0.48 -6.85
CA ILE A 18 4.12 0.01 -8.12
C ILE A 18 5.52 0.55 -7.87
N ASN A 19 6.51 -0.04 -8.55
CA ASN A 19 7.87 0.49 -8.62
C ASN A 19 8.06 1.27 -9.93
N GLY A 20 8.21 2.59 -9.83
CA GLY A 20 8.25 3.51 -10.99
C GLY A 20 9.42 3.29 -11.98
N ILE A 21 10.41 2.47 -11.63
CA ILE A 21 11.60 2.23 -12.47
C ILE A 21 11.43 1.00 -13.37
N THR A 22 10.73 -0.05 -12.91
CA THR A 22 10.73 -1.36 -13.58
C THR A 22 9.36 -1.84 -14.06
N ASN A 23 8.32 -1.00 -13.96
CA ASN A 23 6.93 -1.39 -14.27
C ASN A 23 6.51 -2.70 -13.57
N SER A 24 7.17 -3.03 -12.45
CA SER A 24 6.90 -4.25 -11.70
C SER A 24 5.83 -3.93 -10.68
N GLU A 25 4.67 -4.53 -10.87
CA GLU A 25 3.58 -4.50 -9.90
C GLU A 25 3.66 -5.73 -9.01
N ILE A 26 3.75 -5.52 -7.70
CA ILE A 26 3.69 -6.62 -6.74
C ILE A 26 2.27 -6.64 -6.16
N SER A 27 1.53 -7.69 -6.49
CA SER A 27 0.21 -7.94 -5.92
C SER A 27 0.30 -8.13 -4.40
N CYS A 28 -0.49 -7.36 -3.67
CA CYS A 28 -0.56 -7.41 -2.23
C CYS A 28 -1.99 -7.25 -1.74
N THR A 29 -2.22 -7.54 -0.48
CA THR A 29 -3.53 -7.37 0.16
C THR A 29 -3.38 -6.47 1.37
N ILE A 30 -4.15 -5.39 1.42
CA ILE A 30 -4.23 -4.57 2.62
C ILE A 30 -4.96 -5.38 3.68
N ARG A 31 -4.37 -5.56 4.86
CA ARG A 31 -5.04 -6.23 6.00
C ARG A 31 -5.63 -5.22 6.96
N ASN A 32 -4.91 -4.13 7.20
CA ASN A 32 -5.33 -3.03 8.06
C ASN A 32 -4.79 -1.73 7.47
N GLN A 33 -5.60 -0.68 7.51
CA GLN A 33 -5.22 0.66 7.06
C GLN A 33 -5.69 1.69 8.09
N ASN A 34 -4.88 2.72 8.30
CA ASN A 34 -5.25 3.93 9.04
C ASN A 34 -4.78 5.17 8.26
N ASN A 35 -4.92 6.36 8.85
CA ASN A 35 -4.54 7.61 8.17
C ASN A 35 -3.02 7.75 7.98
N GLY A 36 -2.23 7.07 8.80
CA GLY A 36 -0.77 7.11 8.76
C GLY A 36 -0.13 5.95 7.99
N GLY A 37 -0.83 4.87 7.68
CA GLY A 37 -0.17 3.70 7.12
C GLY A 37 -1.07 2.49 6.95
N ALA A 38 -0.44 1.39 6.56
CA ALA A 38 -1.12 0.12 6.38
C ALA A 38 -0.23 -1.07 6.71
N GLU A 39 -0.87 -2.16 7.09
CA GLU A 39 -0.29 -3.50 7.07
C GLU A 39 -0.71 -4.17 5.77
N LEU A 40 0.28 -4.59 4.97
CA LEU A 40 0.08 -5.31 3.73
C LEU A 40 0.54 -6.77 3.91
N LYS A 41 -0.17 -7.67 3.23
CA LYS A 41 0.26 -9.04 2.99
C LYS A 41 0.81 -9.13 1.57
N VAL A 42 2.06 -9.52 1.44
CA VAL A 42 2.80 -9.69 0.18
C VAL A 42 3.32 -11.12 0.08
N ALA A 43 3.66 -11.60 -1.12
CA ALA A 43 4.36 -12.88 -1.23
C ALA A 43 5.70 -12.82 -0.48
N VAL A 44 6.09 -13.91 0.19
CA VAL A 44 7.33 -13.95 0.99
C VAL A 44 8.58 -13.67 0.12
N GLU A 45 8.53 -14.04 -1.16
CA GLU A 45 9.58 -13.85 -2.15
C GLU A 45 9.57 -12.45 -2.79
N ALA A 46 8.49 -11.68 -2.59
CA ALA A 46 8.37 -10.36 -3.19
C ALA A 46 9.39 -9.39 -2.58
N ARG A 47 10.20 -8.75 -3.42
CA ARG A 47 11.14 -7.70 -2.98
C ARG A 47 10.42 -6.37 -2.90
N VAL A 48 10.03 -5.98 -1.69
CA VAL A 48 9.38 -4.69 -1.44
C VAL A 48 10.48 -3.65 -1.16
N PRO A 49 10.60 -2.59 -1.98
CA PRO A 49 11.60 -1.55 -1.75
C PRO A 49 11.23 -0.68 -0.53
N GLU A 50 12.19 0.10 -0.02
CA GLU A 50 11.94 1.00 1.10
C GLU A 50 10.92 2.10 0.79
N ARG A 51 10.86 2.57 -0.46
CA ARG A 51 9.91 3.59 -0.93
C ARG A 51 9.22 3.10 -2.18
N PHE A 52 7.89 3.18 -2.19
CA PHE A 52 7.07 2.76 -3.33
C PHE A 52 5.72 3.46 -3.33
N VAL A 53 4.97 3.23 -4.39
CA VAL A 53 3.57 3.66 -4.50
C VAL A 53 2.68 2.44 -4.30
N LEU A 54 1.79 2.51 -3.31
CA LEU A 54 0.76 1.50 -3.08
C LEU A 54 -0.52 1.95 -3.80
N TYR A 55 -0.87 1.31 -4.90
CA TYR A 55 -2.13 1.57 -5.60
C TYR A 55 -3.25 0.70 -5.03
N VAL A 56 -4.39 1.33 -4.74
CA VAL A 56 -5.57 0.67 -4.20
C VAL A 56 -6.71 0.85 -5.20
N PRO A 57 -6.93 -0.11 -6.12
CA PRO A 57 -7.90 0.01 -7.21
C PRO A 57 -9.31 0.32 -6.73
N THR A 58 -9.73 -0.27 -5.60
CA THR A 58 -11.07 -0.06 -5.05
C THR A 58 -11.31 1.34 -4.51
N ASP A 59 -10.27 2.07 -4.10
CA ASP A 59 -10.37 3.47 -3.68
C ASP A 59 -10.00 4.43 -4.84
N GLY A 60 -9.42 3.90 -5.93
CA GLY A 60 -8.90 4.71 -7.03
C GLY A 60 -7.73 5.62 -6.65
N VAL A 61 -7.08 5.37 -5.50
CA VAL A 61 -6.02 6.20 -4.93
C VAL A 61 -4.69 5.46 -4.90
N ALA A 62 -3.60 6.21 -5.09
CA ALA A 62 -2.24 5.74 -4.91
C ALA A 62 -1.61 6.38 -3.67
N TYR A 63 -1.01 5.60 -2.79
CA TYR A 63 -0.35 6.09 -1.57
C TYR A 63 1.16 5.99 -1.72
N GLN A 64 1.86 7.11 -1.63
CA GLN A 64 3.31 7.08 -1.42
C GLN A 64 3.58 6.48 -0.05
N SER A 65 4.33 5.39 -0.04
CA SER A 65 4.48 4.50 1.10
C SER A 65 5.95 4.22 1.36
N VAL A 66 6.31 4.19 2.64
CA VAL A 66 7.65 3.84 3.11
C VAL A 66 7.57 2.57 3.93
N LEU A 67 8.38 1.56 3.59
CA LEU A 67 8.51 0.34 4.38
C LEU A 67 9.07 0.68 5.77
N ARG A 68 8.34 0.33 6.83
CA ARG A 68 8.78 0.52 8.21
C ARG A 68 9.29 -0.76 8.84
N TRP A 69 8.64 -1.87 8.50
CA TRP A 69 9.05 -3.20 8.96
C TRP A 69 8.54 -4.27 8.00
N ARG A 70 9.24 -5.41 7.99
CA ARG A 70 8.83 -6.63 7.30
C ARG A 70 8.94 -7.80 8.25
N ARG A 71 7.93 -8.65 8.26
CA ARG A 71 7.90 -9.92 8.98
C ARG A 71 7.26 -10.97 8.08
N ASN A 72 8.10 -11.80 7.45
CA ASN A 72 7.66 -12.86 6.54
C ASN A 72 6.86 -12.31 5.34
N ASP A 73 5.61 -12.76 5.19
CA ASP A 73 4.62 -12.30 4.20
C ASP A 73 3.94 -10.98 4.58
N ARG A 74 4.29 -10.36 5.73
CA ARG A 74 3.67 -9.12 6.21
C ARG A 74 4.65 -7.96 6.16
N VAL A 75 4.15 -6.81 5.73
CA VAL A 75 4.91 -5.56 5.72
C VAL A 75 4.07 -4.44 6.32
N GLY A 76 4.69 -3.65 7.19
CA GLY A 76 4.11 -2.41 7.69
C GLY A 76 4.67 -1.24 6.91
N VAL A 77 3.78 -0.39 6.43
CA VAL A 77 4.12 0.78 5.63
C VAL A 77 3.57 2.05 6.26
N GLN A 78 4.30 3.13 6.13
CA GLN A 78 3.89 4.48 6.50
C GLN A 78 3.51 5.23 5.22
N PHE A 79 2.33 5.82 5.20
CA PHE A 79 1.93 6.75 4.15
C PHE A 79 2.62 8.09 4.35
N THR A 80 3.29 8.56 3.30
CA THR A 80 3.96 9.87 3.26
C THR A 80 3.25 10.86 2.35
N GLY A 81 2.31 10.39 1.53
CA GLY A 81 1.51 11.21 0.64
C GLY A 81 0.50 10.38 -0.13
N THR A 82 -0.46 11.06 -0.75
CA THR A 82 -1.38 10.47 -1.73
C THR A 82 -1.14 11.09 -3.09
N LEU A 83 -1.22 10.27 -4.11
CA LEU A 83 -1.17 10.67 -5.50
C LEU A 83 -2.53 10.35 -6.13
N PRO A 84 -3.03 11.20 -7.03
CA PRO A 84 -4.11 10.81 -7.92
C PRO A 84 -3.66 9.57 -8.71
N LYS A 85 -4.63 8.72 -9.11
CA LYS A 85 -4.36 7.50 -9.88
C LYS A 85 -3.29 7.81 -10.93
N PRO A 86 -2.11 7.15 -10.86
CA PRO A 86 -1.05 7.44 -11.82
C PRO A 86 -1.65 7.19 -13.20
N ARG A 87 -1.49 8.17 -14.10
CA ARG A 87 -1.79 8.03 -15.53
C ARG A 87 -0.77 7.07 -16.16
N LEU A 88 -0.66 5.86 -15.62
CA LEU A 88 0.01 4.76 -16.28
C LEU A 88 -0.85 4.46 -17.50
N HIS A 89 -0.40 4.96 -18.64
CA HIS A 89 -0.93 4.62 -19.95
C HIS A 89 -0.58 3.13 -20.13
N TYR A 90 -1.47 2.24 -19.69
CA TYR A 90 -1.46 0.86 -20.18
C TYR A 90 -1.88 0.96 -21.63
N GLY A 91 -0.90 0.88 -22.52
CA GLY A 91 -1.14 0.65 -23.95
C GLY A 91 -1.71 -0.74 -24.18
#